data_AF-A0A6L9EC07-F1
#
_entry.id   AF-A0A6L9EC07-F1
#
_cell.length_a   1.000
_cell.length_b   1.000
_cell.length_c   1.000
_cell.angle_alpha   90.00
_cell.angle_beta   90.00
_cell.angle_gamma   90.00
#
_symmetry.space_group_name_H-M   'P 1'
#
loop_
_entity.id
_entity.type
_entity.pdbx_description
1 polymer ?
#
loop_
_entity_poly.entity_id
_entity_poly.type
_entity_poly.pdbx_seq_one_letter_code
_entity_poly.pdbx_strand_id
1 'polypeptide(L)'
;MKYPILVFTVLFVLGTMNGQDSIKKVGQDSDQDDSFFNRITLRKSFQSKNDKAEPAVVTYSNAENKEESWILNAAVGVSILNNIEEGLTLSPYLEYHRNTLVDKEQDNFQTGLATEWQLRDMSRKKWTPILIASLKYNEDNTKDISSFQGNYYFTPLFKGKAKNPEFFYIPNNISDFGKLFQFVYSPYLGLENENRFSTEMITDEGDIYRTYFRITANFSLFPGLKKLEKKFEFSIDWQYRYNIEENVEGLDKSDHNYFSASFNYILFTAQEGKRSAKVGVDYVNGDDPSRNFEEQSFFAVSLKINL
;
A
#
# COMPACT_ATOMS: atom_id res chain seq x y z
N MET A 1 15.85 -40.11 -2.09
CA MET A 1 16.16 -38.74 -2.58
C MET A 1 15.84 -37.79 -1.44
N LYS A 2 16.84 -37.06 -0.93
CA LYS A 2 16.73 -36.25 0.30
C LYS A 2 16.21 -34.86 -0.05
N TYR A 3 15.08 -34.46 0.51
CA TYR A 3 14.56 -33.10 0.41
C TYR A 3 15.41 -32.16 1.27
N PRO A 4 15.95 -31.04 0.76
CA PRO A 4 16.46 -29.99 1.63
C PRO A 4 15.28 -29.17 2.13
N ILE A 5 15.00 -29.27 3.42
CA ILE A 5 14.21 -28.28 4.15
C ILE A 5 15.14 -27.06 4.31
N LEU A 6 14.87 -25.98 3.58
CA LEU A 6 15.62 -24.74 3.74
C LEU A 6 15.02 -23.95 4.92
N VAL A 7 15.79 -23.83 5.98
CA VAL A 7 15.47 -23.01 7.16
C VAL A 7 15.90 -21.58 6.86
N PHE A 8 14.93 -20.67 6.72
CA PHE A 8 15.22 -19.24 6.65
C PHE A 8 15.56 -18.70 8.04
N THR A 9 16.78 -18.21 8.20
CA THR A 9 17.17 -17.35 9.33
C THR A 9 17.16 -15.91 8.81
N VAL A 10 16.08 -15.18 9.06
CA VAL A 10 16.06 -13.72 8.91
C VAL A 10 16.51 -13.14 10.24
N LEU A 11 17.69 -12.52 10.27
CA LEU A 11 18.24 -11.88 11.46
C LEU A 11 17.50 -10.55 11.69
N PHE A 12 16.44 -10.58 12.50
CA PHE A 12 15.85 -9.35 13.04
C PHE A 12 16.63 -8.95 14.30
N VAL A 13 17.24 -7.76 14.28
CA VAL A 13 17.73 -7.10 15.50
C VAL A 13 16.50 -6.59 16.27
N LEU A 14 15.91 -7.47 17.09
CA LEU A 14 15.01 -7.07 18.15
C LEU A 14 15.86 -6.49 19.28
N GLY A 15 15.84 -5.16 19.41
CA GLY A 15 16.35 -4.51 20.62
C GLY A 15 15.54 -4.98 21.82
N THR A 16 16.09 -5.91 22.59
CA THR A 16 15.56 -6.30 23.90
C THR A 16 15.97 -5.23 24.91
N MET A 17 15.02 -4.41 25.38
CA MET A 17 15.19 -3.69 26.64
C MET A 17 14.45 -4.46 27.73
N ASN A 18 15.22 -5.22 28.51
CA ASN A 18 14.82 -5.75 29.80
C ASN A 18 14.99 -4.63 30.85
N GLY A 19 13.92 -4.34 31.58
CA GLY A 19 13.95 -3.58 32.82
C GLY A 19 12.81 -4.06 33.71
N GLN A 20 13.12 -4.89 34.69
CA GLN A 20 12.19 -5.36 35.71
C GLN A 20 11.88 -4.28 36.76
N ASP A 21 10.61 -4.31 37.17
CA ASP A 21 10.03 -3.95 38.47
C ASP A 21 10.10 -2.50 38.99
N SER A 22 8.93 -1.85 39.04
CA SER A 22 8.28 -1.54 40.32
C SER A 22 6.82 -1.11 40.16
N ILE A 23 5.98 -1.69 41.02
CA ILE A 23 4.56 -1.37 41.19
C ILE A 23 4.43 0.03 41.81
N LYS A 24 3.67 0.93 41.17
CA LYS A 24 2.87 1.97 41.85
C LYS A 24 1.63 2.33 41.02
N LYS A 25 0.49 2.37 41.71
CA LYS A 25 -0.85 2.70 41.18
C LYS A 25 -1.09 4.22 41.16
N VAL A 26 -2.03 4.59 40.29
CA VAL A 26 -2.92 5.79 40.25
C VAL A 26 -2.36 7.03 39.55
N GLY A 27 -2.98 7.35 38.41
CA GLY A 27 -2.78 8.57 37.60
C GLY A 27 -2.63 8.23 36.12
N GLN A 28 -3.75 8.02 35.40
CA GLN A 28 -3.76 7.77 33.95
C GLN A 28 -3.48 9.07 33.19
N ASP A 29 -2.22 9.48 33.14
CA ASP A 29 -1.66 10.07 31.94
C ASP A 29 -0.90 8.93 31.26
N SER A 30 -1.46 8.38 30.18
CA SER A 30 -0.69 7.50 29.33
C SER A 30 0.31 8.38 28.58
N ASP A 31 1.51 8.51 29.13
CA ASP A 31 2.71 8.80 28.36
C ASP A 31 2.80 7.70 27.29
N GLN A 32 2.13 7.93 26.15
CA GLN A 32 2.50 7.28 24.91
C GLN A 32 3.92 7.74 24.67
N ASP A 33 4.87 6.84 24.90
CA ASP A 33 6.27 6.98 24.56
C ASP A 33 6.34 7.48 23.10
N ASP A 34 6.51 8.80 22.92
CA ASP A 34 6.59 9.50 21.64
C ASP A 34 7.99 9.29 21.03
N SER A 35 8.42 8.03 21.08
CA SER A 35 9.67 7.56 20.52
C SER A 35 9.64 7.81 19.01
N PHE A 36 10.71 8.41 18.49
CA PHE A 36 10.89 8.69 17.07
C PHE A 36 10.57 7.47 16.18
N PHE A 37 10.86 6.26 16.67
CA PHE A 37 10.55 5.02 15.97
C PHE A 37 9.06 4.77 15.74
N ASN A 38 8.16 5.32 16.56
CA ASN A 38 6.72 5.22 16.38
C ASN A 38 6.19 6.10 15.23
N ARG A 39 7.03 6.97 14.67
CA ARG A 39 6.70 7.83 13.52
C ARG A 39 7.12 7.24 12.18
N ILE A 40 7.93 6.18 12.20
CA ILE A 40 8.38 5.46 11.02
C ILE A 40 7.29 4.49 10.59
N THR A 41 6.95 4.47 9.30
CA THR A 41 6.00 3.52 8.71
C THR A 41 6.68 2.76 7.57
N LEU A 42 6.54 1.43 7.56
CA LEU A 42 6.95 0.57 6.44
C LEU A 42 5.71 -0.03 5.77
N ARG A 43 5.57 0.19 4.47
CA ARG A 43 4.42 -0.27 3.66
C ARG A 43 4.80 -0.49 2.20
N LYS A 44 3.84 -0.87 1.36
CA LYS A 44 4.04 -1.07 -0.08
C LYS A 44 4.25 0.24 -0.84
N SER A 45 3.45 1.26 -0.53
CA SER A 45 3.48 2.59 -1.17
C SER A 45 2.71 3.64 -0.33
N PHE A 46 3.01 4.92 -0.54
CA PHE A 46 2.40 6.11 0.04
C PHE A 46 1.32 6.72 -0.86
N GLN A 47 1.01 6.12 -2.01
CA GLN A 47 -0.04 6.55 -2.93
C GLN A 47 -1.45 6.58 -2.31
N SER A 48 -1.71 5.85 -1.23
CA SER A 48 -2.91 6.04 -0.40
C SER A 48 -2.65 5.67 1.07
N LYS A 49 -3.30 6.34 2.02
CA LYS A 49 -3.23 5.98 3.45
C LYS A 49 -4.62 5.83 4.06
N ASN A 50 -5.43 4.91 3.53
CA ASN A 50 -6.50 4.36 4.38
C ASN A 50 -5.87 3.51 5.50
N ASP A 51 -6.62 3.24 6.57
CA ASP A 51 -6.27 2.33 7.71
C ASP A 51 -5.88 0.89 7.30
N LYS A 52 -5.81 0.63 6.00
CA LYS A 52 -5.41 -0.61 5.33
C LYS A 52 -4.28 -0.35 4.33
N ALA A 53 -3.27 0.43 4.73
CA ALA A 53 -2.06 0.56 3.94
C ALA A 53 -1.53 -0.84 3.60
N GLU A 54 -1.28 -1.09 2.31
CA GLU A 54 -0.79 -2.39 1.88
C GLU A 54 0.61 -2.63 2.47
N PRO A 55 0.87 -3.82 3.02
CA PRO A 55 2.17 -4.15 3.61
C PRO A 55 3.29 -4.16 2.55
N ALA A 56 4.52 -3.87 2.96
CA ALA A 56 5.68 -4.09 2.11
C ALA A 56 5.73 -5.54 1.66
N VAL A 57 6.07 -5.77 0.40
CA VAL A 57 6.02 -7.09 -0.24
C VAL A 57 7.43 -7.48 -0.69
N VAL A 58 7.86 -8.67 -0.27
CA VAL A 58 9.08 -9.31 -0.75
C VAL A 58 8.73 -10.68 -1.30
N THR A 59 9.10 -10.92 -2.56
CA THR A 59 9.05 -12.24 -3.20
C THR A 59 10.44 -12.57 -3.71
N TYR A 60 10.87 -13.81 -3.49
CA TYR A 60 12.09 -14.37 -4.07
C TYR A 60 11.75 -15.71 -4.70
N SER A 61 12.23 -15.95 -5.91
CA SER A 61 12.12 -17.23 -6.61
C SER A 61 13.47 -17.62 -7.19
N ASN A 62 13.83 -18.88 -7.00
CA ASN A 62 15.02 -19.48 -7.59
C ASN A 62 14.64 -20.88 -8.04
N ALA A 63 14.30 -21.00 -9.33
CA ALA A 63 13.90 -22.26 -9.93
C ALA A 63 15.10 -22.96 -10.58
N GLU A 64 15.17 -24.28 -10.45
CA GLU A 64 16.23 -25.09 -11.06
C GLU A 64 16.24 -24.86 -12.58
N ASN A 65 17.30 -24.24 -13.09
CA ASN A 65 17.51 -23.82 -14.50
C ASN A 65 16.83 -22.51 -14.94
N LYS A 66 16.47 -21.61 -14.02
CA LYS A 66 16.13 -20.22 -14.35
C LYS A 66 16.99 -19.25 -13.55
N GLU A 67 17.11 -18.03 -14.07
CA GLU A 67 17.76 -16.95 -13.33
C GLU A 67 16.98 -16.61 -12.06
N GLU A 68 17.72 -16.18 -11.04
CA GLU A 68 17.13 -15.75 -9.77
C GLU A 68 16.27 -14.53 -10.00
N SER A 69 15.09 -14.49 -9.38
CA SER A 69 14.11 -13.46 -9.63
C SER A 69 13.40 -13.00 -8.36
N TRP A 70 13.11 -11.71 -8.29
CA TRP A 70 12.59 -11.10 -7.07
C TRP A 70 11.59 -9.97 -7.35
N ILE A 71 10.65 -9.81 -6.42
CA ILE A 71 9.79 -8.63 -6.33
C ILE A 71 10.04 -7.96 -4.99
N LEU A 72 10.36 -6.67 -5.00
CA LEU A 72 10.39 -5.83 -3.82
C LEU A 72 9.48 -4.63 -4.07
N ASN A 73 8.48 -4.48 -3.22
CA ASN A 73 7.69 -3.26 -3.12
C ASN A 73 7.75 -2.79 -1.68
N ALA A 74 8.60 -1.81 -1.42
CA ALA A 74 8.79 -1.29 -0.08
C ALA A 74 8.87 0.23 -0.11
N ALA A 75 8.19 0.83 0.86
CA ALA A 75 8.17 2.26 1.06
C ALA A 75 8.32 2.57 2.56
N VAL A 76 9.24 3.47 2.87
CA VAL A 76 9.50 3.96 4.23
C VAL A 76 9.18 5.44 4.28
N GLY A 77 8.43 5.86 5.28
CA GLY A 77 8.16 7.28 5.49
C GLY A 77 8.05 7.63 6.96
N VAL A 78 8.17 8.92 7.24
CA VAL A 78 8.20 9.45 8.61
C VAL A 78 7.10 10.48 8.76
N SER A 79 6.20 10.31 9.74
CA SER A 79 5.21 11.34 10.06
C SER A 79 5.91 12.54 10.71
N ILE A 80 5.88 13.70 10.05
CA ILE A 80 6.55 14.93 10.54
C ILE A 80 5.60 15.89 11.26
N LEU A 81 4.29 15.71 11.10
CA LEU A 81 3.29 16.45 11.87
C LEU A 81 2.93 15.63 13.12
N ASN A 82 3.24 16.20 14.29
CA ASN A 82 2.80 15.71 15.58
C ASN A 82 1.59 16.53 16.03
N ASN A 83 0.41 15.93 16.18
CA ASN A 83 -0.74 16.55 16.88
C ASN A 83 -1.19 17.95 16.39
N ILE A 84 -0.80 18.40 15.19
CA ILE A 84 -1.06 19.80 14.77
C ILE A 84 -2.50 20.02 14.29
N GLU A 85 -3.25 18.99 13.89
CA GLU A 85 -4.71 19.02 13.73
C GLU A 85 -5.22 17.58 13.52
N GLU A 86 -6.28 17.16 14.24
CA GLU A 86 -6.88 15.83 14.07
C GLU A 86 -7.27 15.62 12.60
N GLY A 87 -6.55 14.73 11.90
CA GLY A 87 -6.86 14.34 10.53
C GLY A 87 -5.97 14.91 9.43
N LEU A 88 -4.89 15.63 9.74
CA LEU A 88 -3.84 15.97 8.75
C LEU A 88 -2.57 15.17 9.00
N THR A 89 -2.06 14.50 7.97
CA THR A 89 -0.75 13.83 8.00
C THR A 89 0.13 14.37 6.90
N LEU A 90 1.44 14.45 7.18
CA LEU A 90 2.46 14.80 6.21
C LEU A 90 3.63 13.86 6.42
N SER A 91 4.09 13.25 5.34
CA SER A 91 5.12 12.21 5.40
C SER A 91 6.06 12.33 4.22
N PRO A 92 7.32 12.76 4.42
CA PRO A 92 8.39 12.41 3.50
C PRO A 92 8.52 10.88 3.42
N TYR A 93 8.81 10.38 2.23
CA TYR A 93 8.94 8.95 1.98
C TYR A 93 9.96 8.63 0.88
N LEU A 94 10.42 7.38 0.92
CA LEU A 94 11.21 6.71 -0.10
C LEU A 94 10.49 5.43 -0.50
N GLU A 95 10.37 5.14 -1.79
CA GLU A 95 9.84 3.88 -2.32
C GLU A 95 10.81 3.26 -3.30
N TYR A 96 10.84 1.94 -3.29
CA TYR A 96 11.58 1.16 -4.25
C TYR A 96 10.73 0.00 -4.75
N HIS A 97 10.60 -0.07 -6.08
CA HIS A 97 9.84 -1.06 -6.81
C HIS A 97 10.79 -1.80 -7.75
N ARG A 98 11.04 -3.07 -7.45
CA ARG A 98 11.79 -3.94 -8.34
C ARG A 98 11.01 -5.20 -8.64
N ASN A 99 11.01 -5.61 -9.91
CA ASN A 99 10.43 -6.85 -10.36
C ASN A 99 11.28 -7.45 -11.47
N THR A 100 11.91 -8.60 -11.20
CA THR A 100 12.63 -9.41 -12.20
C THR A 100 11.96 -10.76 -12.45
N LEU A 101 10.75 -10.98 -11.92
CA LEU A 101 9.99 -12.24 -12.05
C LEU A 101 9.22 -12.38 -13.37
N VAL A 102 9.44 -11.46 -14.31
CA VAL A 102 8.51 -11.15 -15.37
C VAL A 102 9.23 -10.79 -16.66
N ASP A 103 8.51 -10.82 -17.78
CA ASP A 103 9.06 -10.51 -19.10
C ASP A 103 9.51 -9.05 -19.24
N LYS A 104 8.93 -8.15 -18.44
CA LYS A 104 9.21 -6.71 -18.44
C LYS A 104 9.73 -6.28 -17.08
N GLU A 105 11.05 -6.25 -16.96
CA GLU A 105 11.70 -5.89 -15.70
C GLU A 105 11.31 -4.48 -15.24
N GLN A 106 11.26 -4.32 -13.93
CA GLN A 106 11.01 -3.04 -13.29
C GLN A 106 12.15 -2.77 -12.31
N ASP A 107 12.73 -1.58 -12.40
CA ASP A 107 13.62 -1.01 -11.38
C ASP A 107 13.30 0.48 -11.25
N ASN A 108 12.53 0.81 -10.23
CA ASN A 108 11.99 2.15 -10.05
C ASN A 108 12.20 2.65 -8.63
N PHE A 109 12.80 3.82 -8.53
CA PHE A 109 13.05 4.53 -7.28
C PHE A 109 12.21 5.80 -7.21
N GLN A 110 11.59 6.03 -6.05
CA GLN A 110 10.73 7.19 -5.82
C GLN A 110 11.05 7.83 -4.48
N THR A 111 11.01 9.16 -4.44
CA THR A 111 11.12 9.91 -3.18
C THR A 111 10.22 11.13 -3.24
N GLY A 112 9.56 11.46 -2.14
CA GLY A 112 8.61 12.56 -2.17
C GLY A 112 8.01 12.90 -0.83
N LEU A 113 6.95 13.71 -0.92
CA LEU A 113 6.14 14.15 0.20
C LEU A 113 4.69 13.72 -0.06
N ALA A 114 4.11 12.99 0.88
CA ALA A 114 2.69 12.62 0.85
C ALA A 114 1.94 13.35 1.96
N THR A 115 0.75 13.82 1.65
CA THR A 115 -0.19 14.42 2.60
C THR A 115 -1.54 13.72 2.52
N GLU A 116 -2.18 13.58 3.67
CA GLU A 116 -3.56 13.13 3.75
C GLU A 116 -4.33 14.03 4.71
N TRP A 117 -5.50 14.51 4.27
CA TRP A 117 -6.31 15.43 5.02
C TRP A 117 -7.77 14.99 5.08
N GLN A 118 -8.20 14.61 6.28
CA GLN A 118 -9.59 14.42 6.65
C GLN A 118 -10.24 15.78 6.93
N LEU A 119 -11.01 16.32 5.97
CA LEU A 119 -11.48 17.72 6.05
C LEU A 119 -12.46 18.03 7.18
N ARG A 120 -13.05 17.00 7.79
CA ARG A 120 -14.08 17.14 8.83
C ARG A 120 -13.89 16.12 9.93
N ASP A 121 -14.12 16.57 11.15
CA ASP A 121 -14.20 15.72 12.33
C ASP A 121 -15.45 14.80 12.27
N MET A 122 -15.19 13.50 12.32
CA MET A 122 -16.18 12.41 12.28
C MET A 122 -16.93 12.21 13.60
N SER A 123 -16.45 12.81 14.70
CA SER A 123 -17.21 12.88 15.95
C SER A 123 -18.53 13.64 15.73
N ARG A 124 -18.50 14.72 14.94
CA ARG A 124 -19.63 15.63 14.67
C ARG A 124 -20.39 15.35 13.38
N LYS A 125 -19.73 14.80 12.36
CA LYS A 125 -20.33 14.59 11.03
C LYS A 125 -20.51 13.10 10.72
N LYS A 126 -21.49 12.79 9.87
CA LYS A 126 -21.78 11.42 9.41
C LYS A 126 -20.89 10.97 8.25
N TRP A 127 -20.15 11.90 7.65
CA TRP A 127 -19.19 11.63 6.60
C TRP A 127 -18.15 12.75 6.53
N THR A 128 -16.98 12.41 6.00
CA THR A 128 -15.88 13.33 5.76
C THR A 128 -15.15 12.92 4.48
N PRO A 129 -14.75 13.86 3.63
CA PRO A 129 -13.85 13.56 2.54
C PRO A 129 -12.41 13.43 3.07
N ILE A 130 -11.69 12.44 2.56
CA ILE A 130 -10.24 12.32 2.72
C ILE A 130 -9.62 12.78 1.41
N LEU A 131 -8.82 13.83 1.48
CA LEU A 131 -7.97 14.27 0.38
C LEU A 131 -6.60 13.65 0.55
N ILE A 132 -6.07 13.06 -0.50
CA ILE A 132 -4.73 12.47 -0.54
C ILE A 132 -3.98 13.21 -1.63
N ALA A 133 -2.79 13.71 -1.32
CA ALA A 133 -1.94 14.30 -2.35
C ALA A 133 -0.50 13.91 -2.13
N SER A 134 0.27 13.81 -3.21
CA SER A 134 1.71 13.68 -3.09
C SER A 134 2.42 14.32 -4.27
N LEU A 135 3.65 14.72 -4.01
CA LEU A 135 4.61 15.18 -5.01
C LEU A 135 5.88 14.36 -4.82
N LYS A 136 6.39 13.77 -5.90
CA LYS A 136 7.55 12.88 -5.86
C LYS A 136 8.46 13.06 -7.07
N TYR A 137 9.75 12.86 -6.83
CA TYR A 137 10.72 12.52 -7.86
C TYR A 137 10.64 11.02 -8.12
N ASN A 138 10.73 10.65 -9.40
CA ASN A 138 10.62 9.28 -9.88
C ASN A 138 11.73 9.00 -10.89
N GLU A 139 12.44 7.91 -10.68
CA GLU A 139 13.55 7.44 -11.52
C GLU A 139 13.26 6.00 -11.97
N ASP A 140 13.02 5.82 -13.25
CA ASP A 140 12.86 4.54 -13.92
C ASP A 140 14.20 4.13 -14.52
N ASN A 141 14.91 3.24 -13.82
CA ASN A 141 16.22 2.74 -14.22
C ASN A 141 16.14 1.74 -15.38
N THR A 142 14.95 1.23 -15.71
CA THR A 142 14.78 0.32 -16.86
C THR A 142 14.69 1.11 -18.16
N LYS A 143 14.04 2.27 -18.15
CA LYS A 143 13.84 3.13 -19.33
C LYS A 143 14.70 4.39 -19.36
N ASP A 144 15.56 4.59 -18.37
CA ASP A 144 16.34 5.80 -18.17
C ASP A 144 15.46 7.08 -18.17
N ILE A 145 14.30 7.02 -17.49
CA ILE A 145 13.36 8.14 -17.37
C ILE A 145 13.40 8.73 -15.97
N SER A 146 13.70 10.03 -15.86
CA SER A 146 13.46 10.82 -14.65
C SER A 146 12.26 11.74 -14.82
N SER A 147 11.42 11.81 -13.78
CA SER A 147 10.20 12.59 -13.80
C SER A 147 9.81 13.17 -12.43
N PHE A 148 9.05 14.25 -12.45
CA PHE A 148 8.27 14.71 -11.30
C PHE A 148 6.84 14.23 -11.45
N GLN A 149 6.33 13.56 -10.44
CA GLN A 149 4.95 13.07 -10.42
C GLN A 149 4.17 13.73 -9.29
N GLY A 150 2.96 14.20 -9.61
CA GLY A 150 1.99 14.68 -8.64
C GLY A 150 0.73 13.84 -8.69
N ASN A 151 0.09 13.67 -7.55
CA ASN A 151 -1.24 13.06 -7.49
C ASN A 151 -2.14 13.78 -6.49
N TYR A 152 -3.42 13.78 -6.83
CA TYR A 152 -4.50 14.38 -6.05
C TYR A 152 -5.70 13.44 -6.09
N TYR A 153 -5.92 12.72 -5.00
CA TYR A 153 -7.01 11.77 -4.87
C TYR A 153 -7.99 12.16 -3.78
N PHE A 154 -9.17 11.57 -3.88
CA PHE A 154 -10.30 11.75 -3.00
C PHE A 154 -10.90 10.38 -2.68
N THR A 155 -11.21 10.14 -1.42
CA THR A 155 -12.04 9.00 -0.99
C THR A 155 -13.02 9.44 0.10
N PRO A 156 -14.30 9.00 0.06
CA PRO A 156 -15.29 9.40 1.05
C PRO A 156 -15.26 8.46 2.26
N LEU A 157 -15.03 8.99 3.46
CA LEU A 157 -15.13 8.24 4.71
C LEU A 157 -16.50 8.48 5.36
N PHE A 158 -17.27 7.42 5.57
CA PHE A 158 -18.58 7.48 6.20
C PHE A 158 -18.52 7.01 7.65
N LYS A 159 -19.30 7.64 8.53
CA LYS A 159 -19.45 7.21 9.91
C LYS A 159 -20.26 5.92 9.88
N GLY A 160 -19.56 4.81 10.04
CA GLY A 160 -20.12 3.49 9.83
C GLY A 160 -21.29 3.17 10.76
N LYS A 161 -22.21 2.34 10.27
CA LYS A 161 -23.13 1.54 11.07
C LYS A 161 -22.55 0.13 11.18
N ALA A 162 -21.33 0.07 11.70
CA ALA A 162 -20.41 -1.06 11.57
C ALA A 162 -21.09 -2.41 11.82
N LYS A 163 -20.68 -3.41 11.04
CA LYS A 163 -21.06 -4.84 11.14
C LYS A 163 -22.45 -5.22 10.62
N ASN A 164 -23.33 -4.28 10.26
CA ASN A 164 -24.61 -4.67 9.61
C ASN A 164 -24.40 -4.89 8.08
N PRO A 165 -24.76 -6.07 7.53
CA PRO A 165 -24.64 -6.38 6.11
C PRO A 165 -25.52 -5.51 5.20
N GLU A 166 -26.61 -4.93 5.69
CA GLU A 166 -27.47 -4.03 4.90
C GLU A 166 -26.72 -2.80 4.40
N PHE A 167 -25.64 -2.38 5.09
CA PHE A 167 -24.84 -1.21 4.74
C PHE A 167 -23.58 -1.55 3.93
N PHE A 168 -23.53 -2.71 3.28
CA PHE A 168 -22.37 -3.14 2.48
C PHE A 168 -22.07 -2.21 1.29
N TYR A 169 -23.07 -1.43 0.83
CA TYR A 169 -22.96 -0.46 -0.24
C TYR A 169 -22.40 0.90 0.21
N ILE A 170 -22.13 1.07 1.51
CA ILE A 170 -21.49 2.28 2.04
C ILE A 170 -19.98 2.03 2.01
N PRO A 171 -19.19 2.83 1.27
CA PRO A 171 -17.75 2.62 1.22
C PRO A 171 -17.11 2.91 2.57
N ASN A 172 -15.96 2.29 2.80
CA ASN A 172 -15.20 2.35 4.06
C ASN A 172 -15.99 1.86 5.29
N ASN A 173 -17.12 1.18 5.10
CA ASN A 173 -17.89 0.53 6.17
C ASN A 173 -17.61 -0.97 6.20
N ILE A 174 -17.17 -1.47 7.36
CA ILE A 174 -17.01 -2.92 7.58
C ILE A 174 -18.40 -3.52 7.77
N SER A 175 -18.78 -4.46 6.90
CA SER A 175 -20.04 -5.20 6.95
C SER A 175 -19.77 -6.68 7.25
N ASP A 176 -20.45 -7.23 8.26
CA ASP A 176 -20.28 -8.63 8.67
C ASP A 176 -21.36 -9.50 8.01
N PHE A 177 -20.92 -10.49 7.23
CA PHE A 177 -21.79 -11.51 6.64
C PHE A 177 -21.77 -12.76 7.51
N GLY A 178 -22.14 -12.58 8.79
CA GLY A 178 -22.16 -13.63 9.79
C GLY A 178 -20.77 -14.19 10.09
N LYS A 179 -20.65 -15.53 10.11
CA LYS A 179 -19.38 -16.22 10.42
C LYS A 179 -18.50 -16.45 9.19
N LEU A 180 -18.97 -16.13 7.98
CA LEU A 180 -18.29 -16.48 6.73
C LEU A 180 -17.21 -15.46 6.36
N PHE A 181 -17.56 -14.18 6.30
CA PHE A 181 -16.60 -13.12 6.01
C PHE A 181 -17.06 -11.74 6.51
N GLN A 182 -16.12 -10.83 6.68
CA GLN A 182 -16.36 -9.38 6.78
C GLN A 182 -15.84 -8.73 5.51
N PHE A 183 -16.53 -7.72 5.02
CA PHE A 183 -16.24 -7.03 3.78
C PHE A 183 -16.14 -5.52 4.00
N VAL A 184 -15.22 -4.88 3.30
CA VAL A 184 -15.16 -3.43 3.15
C VAL A 184 -14.50 -3.09 1.82
N TYR A 185 -14.94 -2.01 1.20
CA TYR A 185 -14.35 -1.48 -0.02
C TYR A 185 -14.14 0.03 0.06
N SER A 186 -13.19 0.54 -0.69
CA SER A 186 -12.76 1.94 -0.68
C SER A 186 -12.60 2.44 -2.11
N PRO A 187 -13.48 3.32 -2.60
CA PRO A 187 -13.34 3.96 -3.89
C PRO A 187 -12.42 5.19 -3.77
N TYR A 188 -11.66 5.45 -4.83
CA TYR A 188 -10.79 6.61 -4.97
C TYR A 188 -11.00 7.22 -6.35
N LEU A 189 -11.06 8.54 -6.41
CA LEU A 189 -11.11 9.32 -7.63
C LEU A 189 -10.01 10.38 -7.59
N GLY A 190 -9.43 10.73 -8.72
CA GLY A 190 -8.49 11.84 -8.73
C GLY A 190 -7.79 12.09 -10.05
N LEU A 191 -6.69 12.84 -9.93
CA LEU A 191 -5.85 13.28 -11.03
C LEU A 191 -4.39 12.93 -10.72
N GLU A 192 -3.65 12.62 -11.77
CA GLU A 192 -2.21 12.41 -11.73
C GLU A 192 -1.56 13.30 -12.79
N ASN A 193 -0.38 13.82 -12.48
CA ASN A 193 0.48 14.48 -13.46
C ASN A 193 1.89 13.87 -13.40
N GLU A 194 2.54 13.81 -14.54
CA GLU A 194 3.92 13.35 -14.70
C GLU A 194 4.62 14.30 -15.65
N ASN A 195 5.71 14.92 -15.20
CA ASN A 195 6.60 15.72 -16.03
C ASN A 195 7.90 14.95 -16.20
N ARG A 196 8.13 14.38 -17.38
CA ARG A 196 9.38 13.74 -17.79
C ARG A 196 10.36 14.81 -18.25
N PHE A 197 11.49 14.91 -17.58
CA PHE A 197 12.48 15.95 -17.85
C PHE A 197 13.87 15.40 -18.20
N SER A 198 14.03 14.08 -18.16
CA SER A 198 15.21 13.39 -18.66
C SER A 198 14.78 12.02 -19.16
N THR A 199 15.06 11.75 -20.41
CA THR A 199 14.72 10.50 -21.12
C THR A 199 15.84 10.16 -22.10
N GLU A 200 15.86 8.92 -22.61
CA GLU A 200 16.80 8.53 -23.67
C GLU A 200 16.55 9.32 -24.98
N MET A 201 15.27 9.49 -25.35
CA MET A 201 14.85 10.28 -26.52
C MET A 201 14.19 11.59 -26.09
N ILE A 202 14.64 12.72 -26.62
CA ILE A 202 14.09 14.06 -26.32
C ILE A 202 12.58 14.16 -26.60
N THR A 203 12.07 13.38 -27.56
CA THR A 203 10.63 13.30 -27.89
C THR A 203 9.78 12.67 -26.79
N ASP A 204 10.39 12.04 -25.80
CA ASP A 204 9.72 11.43 -24.65
C ASP A 204 9.74 12.33 -23.40
N GLU A 205 10.38 13.51 -23.48
CA GLU A 205 10.26 14.56 -22.48
C GLU A 205 8.95 15.30 -22.64
N GLY A 206 8.28 15.61 -21.53
CA GLY A 206 6.99 16.29 -21.56
C GLY A 206 6.11 16.00 -20.37
N ASP A 207 4.87 16.47 -20.47
CA ASP A 207 3.84 16.39 -19.46
C ASP A 207 2.77 15.37 -19.85
N ILE A 208 2.32 14.62 -18.86
CA ILE A 208 1.23 13.65 -18.99
C ILE A 208 0.25 13.90 -17.85
N TYR A 209 -1.00 14.15 -18.19
CA TYR A 209 -2.10 14.36 -17.24
C TYR A 209 -3.08 13.21 -17.35
N ARG A 210 -3.42 12.61 -16.20
CA ARG A 210 -4.28 11.44 -16.14
C ARG A 210 -5.43 11.65 -15.18
N THR A 211 -6.58 11.12 -15.55
CA THR A 211 -7.66 10.84 -14.59
C THR A 211 -7.43 9.50 -13.93
N TYR A 212 -7.84 9.36 -12.68
CA TYR A 212 -7.62 8.17 -11.87
C TYR A 212 -8.90 7.71 -11.20
N PHE A 213 -9.16 6.41 -11.29
CA PHE A 213 -10.18 5.72 -10.53
C PHE A 213 -9.61 4.44 -9.93
N ARG A 214 -9.86 4.18 -8.65
CA ARG A 214 -9.47 2.94 -7.97
C ARG A 214 -10.58 2.45 -7.08
N ILE A 215 -10.75 1.14 -7.00
CA ILE A 215 -11.54 0.48 -5.98
C ILE A 215 -10.68 -0.58 -5.33
N THR A 216 -10.51 -0.49 -4.01
CA THR A 216 -9.95 -1.58 -3.21
C THR A 216 -11.09 -2.30 -2.47
N ALA A 217 -10.96 -3.60 -2.30
CA ALA A 217 -11.88 -4.41 -1.53
C ALA A 217 -11.10 -5.41 -0.66
N ASN A 218 -11.53 -5.59 0.57
CA ASN A 218 -10.88 -6.46 1.54
C ASN A 218 -11.90 -7.34 2.23
N PHE A 219 -11.59 -8.63 2.29
CA PHE A 219 -12.41 -9.68 2.87
C PHE A 219 -11.63 -10.34 4.00
N SER A 220 -12.13 -10.23 5.23
CA SER A 220 -11.64 -11.03 6.36
C SER A 220 -12.46 -12.31 6.41
N LEU A 221 -11.83 -13.46 6.24
CA LEU A 221 -12.55 -14.74 6.20
C LEU A 221 -12.67 -15.34 7.60
N PHE A 222 -13.79 -16.00 7.84
CA PHE A 222 -14.10 -16.71 9.08
C PHE A 222 -14.05 -15.86 10.37
N PRO A 223 -14.60 -14.62 10.37
CA PRO A 223 -14.49 -13.72 11.53
C PRO A 223 -15.15 -14.28 12.80
N GLY A 224 -16.12 -15.17 12.67
CA GLY A 224 -16.85 -15.75 13.81
C GLY A 224 -16.35 -17.12 14.26
N LEU A 225 -15.27 -17.65 13.67
CA LEU A 225 -14.69 -18.95 14.04
C LEU A 225 -13.41 -18.74 14.84
N LYS A 226 -13.47 -18.86 16.18
CA LYS A 226 -12.35 -18.57 17.11
C LYS A 226 -10.97 -19.12 16.69
N LYS A 227 -10.90 -20.29 16.03
CA LYS A 227 -9.63 -20.89 15.59
C LYS A 227 -9.07 -20.27 14.31
N LEU A 228 -9.92 -19.70 13.46
CA LEU A 228 -9.57 -19.15 12.14
C LEU A 228 -9.77 -17.63 12.06
N GLU A 229 -10.31 -17.02 13.12
CA GLU A 229 -10.51 -15.59 13.22
C GLU A 229 -9.19 -14.86 12.97
N LYS A 230 -9.21 -13.89 12.04
CA LYS A 230 -8.03 -13.10 11.63
C LYS A 230 -6.86 -13.93 11.10
N LYS A 231 -7.12 -15.12 10.54
CA LYS A 231 -6.10 -15.95 9.89
C LYS A 231 -6.05 -15.81 8.39
N PHE A 232 -7.17 -15.49 7.76
CA PHE A 232 -7.27 -15.43 6.31
C PHE A 232 -7.85 -14.11 5.84
N GLU A 233 -7.21 -13.55 4.83
CA GLU A 233 -7.61 -12.31 4.20
C GLU A 233 -7.55 -12.47 2.69
N PHE A 234 -8.55 -11.94 2.00
CA PHE A 234 -8.54 -11.80 0.57
C PHE A 234 -8.70 -10.32 0.20
N SER A 235 -7.86 -9.83 -0.70
CA SER A 235 -7.84 -8.42 -1.10
C SER A 235 -7.90 -8.32 -2.61
N ILE A 236 -8.63 -7.33 -3.11
CA ILE A 236 -8.71 -6.94 -4.51
C ILE A 236 -8.35 -5.47 -4.61
N ASP A 237 -7.57 -5.11 -5.62
CA ASP A 237 -7.30 -3.73 -6.02
C ASP A 237 -7.48 -3.63 -7.53
N TRP A 238 -8.42 -2.79 -7.96
CA TRP A 238 -8.62 -2.48 -9.35
C TRP A 238 -8.46 -0.98 -9.58
N GLN A 239 -7.71 -0.62 -10.61
CA GLN A 239 -7.39 0.76 -10.95
C GLN A 239 -7.59 0.98 -12.45
N TYR A 240 -8.06 2.16 -12.79
CA TYR A 240 -8.22 2.64 -14.15
C TYR A 240 -7.63 4.05 -14.24
N ARG A 241 -6.83 4.29 -15.28
CA ARG A 241 -6.32 5.61 -15.64
C ARG A 241 -6.62 5.90 -17.10
N TYR A 242 -6.83 7.17 -17.39
CA TYR A 242 -6.97 7.67 -18.75
C TYR A 242 -6.18 8.96 -18.90
N ASN A 243 -5.25 8.99 -19.85
CA ASN A 243 -4.47 10.16 -20.22
C ASN A 243 -5.41 11.15 -20.92
N ILE A 244 -5.65 12.28 -20.27
CA ILE A 244 -6.51 13.34 -20.80
C ILE A 244 -5.75 14.30 -21.69
N GLU A 245 -4.45 14.46 -21.44
CA GLU A 245 -3.54 15.32 -22.18
C GLU A 245 -2.13 14.79 -22.03
N GLU A 246 -1.38 14.78 -23.14
CA GLU A 246 -0.01 14.31 -23.22
C GLU A 246 0.71 14.98 -24.41
N ASN A 247 2.00 15.25 -24.25
CA ASN A 247 2.85 15.80 -25.32
C ASN A 247 4.17 15.03 -25.48
N VAL A 248 4.17 13.75 -25.14
CA VAL A 248 5.28 12.81 -25.27
C VAL A 248 4.98 11.80 -26.39
N GLU A 249 5.96 11.43 -27.21
CA GLU A 249 5.75 10.50 -28.33
C GLU A 249 5.76 9.03 -27.90
N GLY A 250 6.58 8.65 -26.92
CA GLY A 250 6.74 7.28 -26.43
C GLY A 250 5.62 6.73 -25.54
N LEU A 251 4.37 7.21 -25.71
CA LEU A 251 3.19 6.63 -25.07
C LEU A 251 2.40 5.79 -26.08
N ASP A 252 2.44 4.46 -25.91
CA ASP A 252 1.77 3.53 -26.82
C ASP A 252 0.25 3.45 -26.62
N LYS A 253 -0.27 3.97 -25.49
CA LYS A 253 -1.69 3.92 -25.13
C LYS A 253 -2.09 5.04 -24.18
N SER A 254 -3.36 5.44 -24.27
CA SER A 254 -3.95 6.48 -23.41
C SER A 254 -4.71 5.91 -22.22
N ASP A 255 -5.18 4.65 -22.27
CA ASP A 255 -5.84 3.99 -21.15
C ASP A 255 -4.94 2.96 -20.47
N HIS A 256 -5.03 2.89 -19.15
CA HIS A 256 -4.24 1.98 -18.32
C HIS A 256 -5.16 1.28 -17.32
N ASN A 257 -5.06 -0.04 -17.24
CA ASN A 257 -5.85 -0.86 -16.36
C ASN A 257 -4.91 -1.64 -15.46
N TYR A 258 -5.16 -1.63 -14.15
CA TYR A 258 -4.44 -2.44 -13.18
C TYR A 258 -5.40 -3.28 -12.37
N PHE A 259 -5.11 -4.57 -12.24
CA PHE A 259 -5.81 -5.46 -11.36
C PHE A 259 -4.82 -6.25 -10.52
N SER A 260 -5.07 -6.32 -9.22
CA SER A 260 -4.41 -7.28 -8.36
C SER A 260 -5.38 -7.96 -7.41
N ALA A 261 -5.12 -9.23 -7.15
CA ALA A 261 -5.85 -10.02 -6.17
C ALA A 261 -4.85 -10.74 -5.27
N SER A 262 -5.17 -10.86 -3.99
CA SER A 262 -4.26 -11.43 -3.02
C SER A 262 -5.00 -12.28 -2.01
N PHE A 263 -4.56 -13.54 -1.85
CA PHE A 263 -5.03 -14.41 -0.77
C PHE A 263 -3.92 -14.59 0.25
N ASN A 264 -4.17 -14.23 1.50
CA ASN A 264 -3.15 -14.15 2.55
C ASN A 264 -3.50 -15.02 3.75
N TYR A 265 -2.49 -15.72 4.27
CA TYR A 265 -2.49 -16.29 5.60
C TYR A 265 -1.71 -15.38 6.56
N ILE A 266 -2.39 -14.93 7.62
CA ILE A 266 -1.83 -14.03 8.62
C ILE A 266 -1.08 -14.85 9.67
N LEU A 267 0.24 -14.73 9.67
CA LEU A 267 1.12 -15.40 10.63
C LEU A 267 0.92 -14.81 12.03
N PHE A 268 1.01 -13.48 12.12
CA PHE A 268 0.76 -12.73 13.35
C PHE A 268 0.23 -11.33 13.07
N THR A 269 -0.42 -10.76 14.07
CA THR A 269 -0.77 -9.35 14.15
C THR A 269 -0.49 -8.84 15.56
N ALA A 270 0.02 -7.63 15.67
CA ALA A 270 0.31 -6.97 16.94
C ALA A 270 -0.11 -5.49 16.85
N GLN A 271 -0.23 -4.84 18.01
CA GLN A 271 -0.60 -3.41 18.12
C GLN A 271 -1.86 -3.08 17.31
N GLU A 272 -2.94 -3.83 17.54
CA GLU A 272 -4.25 -3.62 16.90
C GLU A 272 -4.24 -3.68 15.36
N GLY A 273 -3.29 -4.38 14.75
CA GLY A 273 -3.20 -4.50 13.29
C GLY A 273 -2.09 -3.68 12.66
N LYS A 274 -1.48 -2.74 13.40
CA LYS A 274 -0.40 -1.89 12.90
C LYS A 274 0.81 -2.71 12.46
N ARG A 275 1.15 -3.75 13.22
CA ARG A 275 2.23 -4.68 12.87
C ARG A 275 1.66 -6.02 12.44
N SER A 276 2.11 -6.53 11.29
CA SER A 276 1.70 -7.85 10.83
C SER A 276 2.73 -8.50 9.91
N ALA A 277 2.75 -9.83 9.90
CA ALA A 277 3.40 -10.61 8.86
C ALA A 277 2.40 -11.60 8.26
N LYS A 278 2.41 -11.71 6.94
CA LYS A 278 1.51 -12.57 6.16
C LYS A 278 2.29 -13.28 5.08
N VAL A 279 1.86 -14.49 4.72
CA VAL A 279 2.30 -15.18 3.50
C VAL A 279 1.09 -15.30 2.61
N GLY A 280 1.23 -14.98 1.33
CA GLY A 280 0.10 -14.98 0.41
C GLY A 280 0.46 -15.39 -1.00
N VAL A 281 -0.58 -15.66 -1.78
CA VAL A 281 -0.51 -15.81 -3.23
C VAL A 281 -1.12 -14.57 -3.85
N ASP A 282 -0.35 -13.92 -4.71
CA ASP A 282 -0.72 -12.70 -5.40
C ASP A 282 -0.91 -13.00 -6.88
N TYR A 283 -1.90 -12.36 -7.47
CA TYR A 283 -2.11 -12.28 -8.91
C TYR A 283 -2.11 -10.81 -9.31
N VAL A 284 -1.39 -10.47 -10.38
CA VAL A 284 -1.35 -9.14 -10.95
C VAL A 284 -1.64 -9.26 -12.45
N ASN A 285 -2.37 -8.29 -13.00
CA ASN A 285 -2.64 -8.14 -14.42
C ASN A 285 -2.81 -6.67 -14.79
N GLY A 286 -2.12 -6.22 -15.83
CA GLY A 286 -2.21 -4.85 -16.34
C GLY A 286 -0.98 -4.01 -15.99
N ASP A 287 -1.12 -2.68 -15.97
CA ASP A 287 -0.02 -1.73 -15.83
C ASP A 287 -0.31 -0.60 -14.82
N ASP A 288 0.73 -0.02 -14.24
CA ASP A 288 0.64 1.13 -13.34
C ASP A 288 1.73 2.17 -13.69
N PRO A 289 1.39 3.19 -14.50
CA PRO A 289 2.31 4.27 -14.87
C PRO A 289 2.90 5.02 -13.69
N SER A 290 2.17 5.15 -12.58
CA SER A 290 2.62 5.88 -11.38
C SER A 290 3.76 5.17 -10.64
N ARG A 291 4.05 3.91 -11.00
CA ARG A 291 5.14 3.09 -10.49
C ARG A 291 6.08 2.62 -11.60
N ASN A 292 5.92 3.11 -12.83
CA ASN A 292 6.61 2.58 -14.01
C ASN A 292 6.45 1.05 -14.16
N PHE A 293 5.30 0.53 -13.74
CA PHE A 293 5.00 -0.89 -13.85
C PHE A 293 4.35 -1.14 -15.20
N GLU A 294 5.07 -1.77 -16.11
CA GLU A 294 4.54 -2.07 -17.44
C GLU A 294 3.47 -3.16 -17.44
N GLU A 295 2.71 -3.21 -18.55
CA GLU A 295 1.63 -4.17 -18.75
C GLU A 295 2.14 -5.60 -18.79
N GLN A 296 1.67 -6.39 -17.81
CA GLN A 296 2.05 -7.78 -17.64
C GLN A 296 1.09 -8.53 -16.73
N SER A 297 1.20 -9.86 -16.69
CA SER A 297 0.44 -10.70 -15.77
C SER A 297 1.29 -11.79 -15.14
N PHE A 298 1.17 -11.97 -13.83
CA PHE A 298 1.91 -12.99 -13.10
C PHE A 298 1.22 -13.43 -11.81
N PHE A 299 1.67 -14.58 -11.30
CA PHE A 299 1.40 -15.05 -9.95
C PHE A 299 2.68 -15.01 -9.11
N ALA A 300 2.57 -14.65 -7.84
CA ALA A 300 3.69 -14.60 -6.91
C ALA A 300 3.32 -15.20 -5.55
N VAL A 301 4.28 -15.85 -4.89
CA VAL A 301 4.15 -16.23 -3.47
C VAL A 301 4.92 -15.23 -2.64
N SER A 302 4.21 -14.45 -1.85
CA SER A 302 4.75 -13.24 -1.24
C SER A 302 4.83 -13.33 0.27
N LEU A 303 5.94 -12.85 0.85
CA LEU A 303 6.00 -12.47 2.24
C LEU A 303 5.62 -10.99 2.36
N LYS A 304 4.68 -10.69 3.26
CA LYS A 304 4.14 -9.34 3.44
C LYS A 304 4.33 -8.88 4.87
N ILE A 305 4.93 -7.69 5.04
CA ILE A 305 5.30 -7.15 6.34
C ILE A 305 4.77 -5.72 6.48
N ASN A 306 4.12 -5.42 7.59
CA ASN A 306 3.72 -4.07 7.98
C ASN A 306 4.34 -3.70 9.33
N LEU A 307 4.93 -2.50 9.45
CA LEU A 307 5.53 -1.98 10.69
C LEU A 307 4.94 -0.62 11.07
#